data_AF-R5EIQ3-F1
#
_entry.id   AF-R5EIQ3-F1
#
_cell.length_a   1.000
_cell.length_b   1.000
_cell.length_c   1.000
_cell.angle_alpha   90.00
_cell.angle_beta   90.00
_cell.angle_gamma   90.00
#
_symmetry.space_group_name_H-M   'P 1'
#
loop_
_entity.id
_entity.type
_entity.pdbx_description
1 polymer ?
#
loop_
_entity_poly.entity_id
_entity_poly.type
_entity_poly.pdbx_seq_one_letter_code
_entity_poly.pdbx_strand_id
1 'polypeptide(L)'
;MPLWKVVAKLGFKLRLRVVAKYDHDSMSYYVAFSDLRALNTDSELLDSLRANIKECALLLLEDYVKDISKVSISIEVPFLVNKNNFA
;
A
#
# COMPACT_ATOMS: atom_id res chain seq x y z
N MET A 1 7.80 -16.81 13.03
CA MET A 1 7.06 -15.57 12.69
C MET A 1 7.93 -14.68 11.84
N PRO A 2 7.42 -14.02 10.78
CA PRO A 2 8.18 -13.02 10.03
C PRO A 2 8.70 -11.93 10.95
N LEU A 3 9.97 -11.53 10.80
CA LEU A 3 10.65 -10.59 11.70
C LEU A 3 9.89 -9.25 11.84
N TRP A 4 9.31 -8.78 10.73
CA TRP A 4 8.51 -7.55 10.70
C TRP A 4 7.29 -7.59 11.63
N LYS A 5 6.66 -8.75 11.84
CA LYS A 5 5.53 -8.90 12.77
C LYS A 5 5.95 -8.70 14.22
N VAL A 6 7.16 -9.14 14.56
CA VAL A 6 7.73 -8.97 15.89
C VAL A 6 8.06 -7.50 16.14
N VAL A 7 8.68 -6.85 15.14
CA VAL A 7 9.02 -5.41 15.18
C VAL A 7 7.77 -4.54 15.30
N ALA A 8 6.70 -4.86 14.57
CA ALA A 8 5.42 -4.17 14.65
C ALA A 8 4.79 -4.25 16.05
N LYS A 9 4.79 -5.45 16.66
CA LYS A 9 4.26 -5.68 18.02
C LYS A 9 5.04 -4.93 19.09
N LEU A 10 6.33 -4.67 18.87
CA LEU A 10 7.17 -3.88 19.76
C LEU A 10 6.91 -2.36 19.64
N GLY A 11 5.99 -1.93 18.77
CA GLY A 11 5.61 -0.53 18.59
C GLY A 11 6.53 0.25 17.67
N PHE A 12 7.40 -0.43 16.92
CA PHE A 12 8.23 0.22 15.90
C PHE A 12 7.41 0.53 14.66
N LYS A 13 7.66 1.70 14.07
CA LYS A 13 7.03 2.12 12.82
C LYS A 13 7.40 1.18 11.69
N LEU A 14 6.39 0.66 11.00
CA LEU A 14 6.57 -0.09 9.76
C LEU A 14 6.49 0.85 8.56
N ARG A 15 7.38 0.67 7.60
CA ARG A 15 7.28 1.29 6.27
C ARG A 15 6.85 0.22 5.29
N LEU A 16 5.75 0.48 4.59
CA LEU A 16 5.20 -0.40 3.57
C LEU A 16 5.35 0.28 2.22
N ARG A 17 5.97 -0.41 1.27
CA ARG A 17 6.04 0.05 -0.11
C ARG A 17 4.86 -0.51 -0.88
N VAL A 18 4.17 0.38 -1.58
CA VAL A 18 3.08 0.04 -2.48
C VAL A 18 3.37 0.71 -3.82
N VAL A 19 3.32 -0.08 -4.89
CA VAL A 19 3.49 0.38 -6.26
C VAL A 19 2.14 0.31 -6.94
N ALA A 20 1.66 1.45 -7.40
CA ALA A 20 0.47 1.55 -8.23
C ALA A 20 0.86 1.65 -9.70
N LYS A 21 0.03 1.11 -10.59
CA LYS A 21 0.12 1.27 -12.03
C LYS A 21 -1.23 1.71 -12.58
N TYR A 22 -1.20 2.41 -13.70
CA TYR A 22 -2.39 2.72 -14.46
C TYR A 22 -2.61 1.62 -15.51
N ASP A 23 -3.82 1.13 -15.61
CA ASP A 23 -4.28 0.26 -16.69
C ASP A 23 -5.11 1.06 -17.68
N HIS A 24 -4.66 1.09 -18.94
CA HIS A 24 -5.34 1.82 -20.01
C HIS A 24 -6.62 1.12 -20.48
N ASP A 25 -6.71 -0.20 -20.34
CA ASP A 25 -7.89 -0.96 -20.78
C ASP A 25 -9.04 -0.76 -19.80
N SER A 26 -8.74 -0.79 -18.51
CA SER A 26 -9.70 -0.60 -17.42
C SER A 26 -9.91 0.86 -17.03
N MET A 27 -9.12 1.78 -17.59
CA MET A 27 -9.10 3.21 -17.26
C MET A 27 -8.93 3.50 -15.75
N SER A 28 -8.21 2.64 -15.04
CA SER A 28 -8.11 2.68 -13.58
C SER A 28 -6.68 2.45 -13.07
N TYR A 29 -6.41 2.93 -11.87
CA TYR A 29 -5.16 2.66 -11.15
C TYR A 29 -5.34 1.44 -10.26
N TYR A 30 -4.35 0.55 -10.24
CA TYR A 30 -4.37 -0.66 -9.41
C TYR A 30 -3.05 -0.85 -8.66
N VAL A 31 -3.11 -1.58 -7.55
CA VAL A 31 -1.91 -1.99 -6.81
C VAL A 31 -1.20 -3.12 -7.56
N ALA A 32 -0.05 -2.83 -8.14
CA ALA A 32 0.75 -3.81 -8.87
C ALA A 32 1.71 -4.60 -7.94
N PHE A 33 2.20 -3.96 -6.88
CA PHE A 33 3.07 -4.60 -5.89
C PHE A 33 2.87 -3.99 -4.51
N SER A 34 2.92 -4.83 -3.48
CA SER A 34 2.88 -4.40 -2.09
C SER A 34 3.71 -5.32 -1.20
N ASP A 35 4.36 -4.74 -0.19
CA ASP A 35 5.01 -5.51 0.89
C ASP A 35 3.98 -6.31 1.72
N LEU A 36 2.68 -5.92 1.70
CA LEU A 36 1.58 -6.68 2.28
C LEU A 36 1.00 -7.67 1.26
N ARG A 37 1.25 -8.97 1.50
CA ARG A 37 0.54 -10.05 0.77
C ARG A 37 -0.97 -9.89 0.99
N ALA A 38 -1.73 -9.98 -0.10
CA ALA A 38 -3.18 -9.77 -0.20
C ALA A 38 -3.67 -8.31 -0.24
N LEU A 39 -2.78 -7.31 -0.25
CA LEU A 39 -3.20 -5.94 -0.55
C LEU A 39 -3.49 -5.83 -2.06
N ASN A 40 -4.77 -5.93 -2.42
CA ASN A 40 -5.25 -5.76 -3.78
C ASN A 40 -6.43 -4.78 -3.78
N THR A 41 -6.28 -3.67 -4.50
CA THR A 41 -7.32 -2.65 -4.67
C THR A 41 -7.02 -1.86 -5.93
N ASP A 42 -8.10 -1.39 -6.55
CA ASP A 42 -8.10 -0.54 -7.73
C ASP A 42 -9.07 0.64 -7.53
N SER A 43 -8.84 1.70 -8.29
CA SER A 43 -9.72 2.85 -8.36
C SER A 43 -9.44 3.70 -9.60
N GLU A 44 -10.47 4.35 -10.14
CA GLU A 44 -10.35 5.28 -11.28
C GLU A 44 -9.51 6.52 -10.93
N LEU A 45 -9.51 6.94 -9.67
CA LEU A 45 -8.81 8.14 -9.20
C LEU A 45 -7.64 7.75 -8.28
N LEU A 46 -6.50 8.44 -8.43
CA LEU A 46 -5.32 8.25 -7.59
C LEU A 46 -5.59 8.51 -6.10
N ASP A 47 -6.38 9.54 -5.80
CA ASP A 47 -6.72 9.88 -4.41
C ASP A 47 -7.60 8.82 -3.75
N SER A 48 -8.58 8.30 -4.49
CA SER A 48 -9.43 7.20 -4.05
C SER A 48 -8.62 5.91 -3.86
N LEU A 49 -7.71 5.60 -4.79
CA LEU A 49 -6.80 4.47 -4.64
C LEU A 49 -5.95 4.61 -3.37
N ARG A 50 -5.45 5.82 -3.06
CA ARG A 50 -4.65 6.07 -1.86
C ARG A 50 -5.45 5.86 -0.57
N ALA A 51 -6.72 6.27 -0.56
CA ALA A 51 -7.63 6.02 0.56
C ALA A 51 -7.88 4.51 0.74
N ASN A 52 -8.20 3.80 -0.35
CA ASN A 52 -8.44 2.37 -0.33
C ASN A 52 -7.21 1.58 0.15
N ILE A 53 -6.02 1.95 -0.34
CA ILE A 53 -4.74 1.34 0.10
C ILE A 53 -4.56 1.50 1.62
N LYS A 54 -4.87 2.67 2.18
CA LYS A 54 -4.77 2.91 3.62
C LYS A 54 -5.70 2.01 4.41
N GLU A 55 -6.96 1.96 4.02
CA GLU A 55 -7.98 1.17 4.72
C GLU A 55 -7.68 -0.33 4.61
N CYS A 56 -7.40 -0.84 3.41
CA CYS A 56 -7.03 -2.24 3.23
C CYS A 56 -5.74 -2.61 3.96
N ALA A 57 -4.74 -1.72 4.00
CA ALA A 57 -3.52 -1.96 4.75
C ALA A 57 -3.77 -2.02 6.26
N LEU A 58 -4.63 -1.15 6.80
CA LEU A 58 -5.03 -1.18 8.21
C LEU A 58 -5.74 -2.48 8.56
N LEU A 59 -6.75 -2.89 7.79
CA LEU A 59 -7.49 -4.14 8.00
C LEU A 59 -6.58 -5.36 7.95
N LEU A 60 -5.68 -5.44 6.96
CA LEU A 60 -4.70 -6.53 6.88
C LEU A 60 -3.75 -6.52 8.08
N LEU A 61 -3.35 -5.34 8.55
CA LEU A 61 -2.49 -5.23 9.73
C LEU A 61 -3.21 -5.59 11.02
N GLU A 62 -4.50 -5.31 11.17
CA GLU A 62 -5.33 -5.76 12.29
C GLU A 62 -5.34 -7.30 12.39
N ASP A 63 -5.53 -7.99 11.27
CA ASP A 63 -5.49 -9.45 11.20
C ASP A 63 -4.12 -10.02 11.62
N TYR A 64 -3.03 -9.31 11.34
CA TYR A 64 -1.67 -9.76 11.68
C TYR A 64 -1.18 -9.32 13.06
N VAL A 65 -1.67 -8.19 13.56
CA VAL A 65 -1.24 -7.52 14.79
C VAL A 65 -2.50 -7.14 15.56
N LYS A 66 -2.94 -8.03 16.47
CA LYS A 66 -4.11 -7.84 17.35
C LYS A 66 -4.17 -6.51 18.12
N ASP A 67 -3.08 -5.76 18.16
CA ASP A 67 -3.00 -4.45 18.81
C ASP A 67 -2.30 -3.45 17.86
N ILE A 68 -3.10 -2.81 17.01
CA ILE A 68 -2.67 -1.82 16.01
C ILE A 68 -2.50 -0.41 16.59
N SER A 69 -2.79 -0.20 17.87
CA SER A 69 -2.74 1.13 18.52
C SER A 69 -1.37 1.82 18.43
N LYS A 70 -0.29 1.06 18.16
CA LYS A 70 1.08 1.55 17.99
C LYS A 70 1.59 1.54 16.55
N VAL A 71 0.78 1.14 15.58
CA VAL A 71 1.21 0.99 14.18
C VAL A 71 0.92 2.28 13.42
N SER A 72 1.96 3.07 13.14
CA SER A 72 1.83 4.23 12.23
C SER A 72 2.17 3.83 10.80
N ILE A 73 1.22 3.98 9.87
CA ILE A 73 1.43 3.69 8.45
C ILE A 73 1.72 5.00 7.71
N SER A 74 2.89 5.07 7.06
CA SER A 74 3.22 6.15 6.13
C SER A 74 3.21 5.58 4.70
N ILE A 75 2.36 6.13 3.84
CA ILE A 75 2.30 5.77 2.42
C ILE A 75 2.83 6.93 1.61
N GLU A 76 4.02 6.73 1.08
CA GLU A 76 4.59 7.53 0.00
C GLU A 76 4.23 6.83 -1.30
N VAL A 77 3.27 7.40 -2.04
CA VAL A 77 2.99 6.97 -3.41
C VAL A 77 4.00 7.70 -4.29
N PRO A 78 4.96 7.02 -4.94
CA PRO A 78 5.80 7.69 -5.91
C PRO A 78 4.93 8.21 -7.04
N PHE A 79 5.05 9.50 -7.35
CA PHE A 79 4.53 10.04 -8.60
C PHE A 79 5.07 9.19 -9.74
N LEU A 80 4.18 8.64 -10.57
CA LEU A 80 4.56 8.04 -11.84
C LEU A 80 5.20 9.16 -12.68
N VAL A 81 6.53 9.22 -12.68
CA VAL A 81 7.27 9.97 -13.70
C VAL A 81 6.90 9.31 -15.01
N ASN A 82 6.04 9.98 -15.76
CA ASN A 82 5.69 9.58 -17.11
C ASN A 82 6.97 9.68 -17.94
N LYS A 83 7.73 8.58 -18.01
CA LYS A 83 8.89 8.43 -18.89
C LYS A 83 8.38 8.20 -20.31
N ASN A 84 7.66 9.17 -20.86
CA ASN A 84 7.54 9.33 -22.30
C ASN A 84 8.83 10.00 -22.79
N ASN A 85 9.92 9.24 -22.78
CA ASN A 85 11.03 9.46 -23.70
C ASN A 85 10.55 8.94 -25.06
N PHE A 86 9.82 9.77 -25.80
CA PHE A 86 9.77 9.62 -27.26
C PHE A 86 10.94 10.43 -27.82
N ALA A 87 11.86 9.69 -28.41
CA ALA A 87 12.97 10.19 -29.23
C ALA A 87 12.44 10.91 -30.48
#